data_AF-A0A060CNE2-F1
#
_entry.id   AF-A0A060CNE2-F1
#
_cell.length_a   1.000
_cell.length_b   1.000
_cell.length_c   1.000
_cell.angle_alpha   90.00
_cell.angle_beta   90.00
_cell.angle_gamma   90.00
#
_symmetry.space_group_name_H-M   'P 1'
#
loop_
_entity.id
_entity.type
_entity.pdbx_description
1 polymer ?
#
loop_
_entity_poly.entity_id
_entity_poly.type
_entity_poly.pdbx_seq_one_letter_code
_entity_poly.pdbx_strand_id
1 'polypeptide(L)'
;MDTIKSRGELVIGTATGYPPYIFLDTSKPGKVYAGLDIMLAQKVADKLGVKLKVQDMVFQALLSSLSSNKVDLAIGGINPTDERR
;
A
#
# COMPACT_ATOMS: atom_id res chain seq x y z
N MET A 1 14.06 6.32 -3.95
CA MET A 1 13.98 6.69 -2.53
C MET A 1 13.98 8.20 -2.34
N ASP A 2 14.84 8.95 -3.02
CA ASP A 2 14.89 10.42 -2.92
C ASP A 2 13.57 11.09 -3.33
N THR A 3 12.89 10.57 -4.37
CA THR A 3 11.57 11.05 -4.80
C THR A 3 10.50 10.92 -3.71
N ILE A 4 10.50 9.81 -2.96
CA ILE A 4 9.54 9.55 -1.87
C ILE A 4 9.78 10.54 -0.73
N LYS A 5 11.05 10.69 -0.32
CA LYS A 5 11.44 11.62 0.74
C LYS A 5 11.16 13.08 0.36
N SER A 6 11.48 13.47 -0.87
CA SER A 6 11.21 14.82 -1.38
C SER A 6 9.72 15.14 -1.44
N ARG A 7 8.87 14.16 -1.77
CA ARG A 7 7.41 14.31 -1.79
C ARG A 7 6.82 14.31 -0.37
N GLY A 8 7.52 13.75 0.61
CA GLY A 8 7.04 13.62 1.98
C GLY A 8 5.96 12.55 2.17
N GLU A 9 5.74 11.69 1.17
CA GLU A 9 4.70 10.64 1.21
C GLU A 9 5.18 9.34 0.54
N LEU A 10 5.02 8.23 1.26
CA LEU A 10 5.04 6.86 0.72
C LEU A 10 3.61 6.49 0.29
N VAL A 11 3.41 6.34 -1.02
CA VAL A 11 2.14 5.98 -1.62
C VAL A 11 2.11 4.48 -1.87
N ILE A 12 1.26 3.77 -1.13
CA ILE A 12 1.03 2.34 -1.37
C ILE A 12 -0.25 2.12 -2.17
N GLY A 13 -0.22 1.14 -3.05
CA GLY A 13 -1.40 0.58 -3.69
C GLY A 13 -1.78 -0.74 -3.03
N THR A 14 -3.08 -1.00 -2.92
CA THR A 14 -3.59 -2.25 -2.36
C THR A 14 -4.96 -2.63 -2.93
N ALA A 15 -5.37 -3.87 -2.70
CA ALA A 15 -6.74 -4.33 -2.86
C ALA A 15 -7.27 -4.83 -1.51
N THR A 16 -8.15 -4.06 -0.86
CA THR A 16 -8.73 -4.47 0.44
C THR A 16 -9.64 -5.69 0.33
N GLY A 17 -9.88 -6.37 1.45
CA GLY A 17 -10.78 -7.54 1.52
C GLY A 17 -10.06 -8.84 1.84
N TYR A 18 -8.84 -8.78 2.37
CA TYR A 18 -8.06 -9.96 2.74
C TYR A 18 -7.56 -9.90 4.19
N PRO A 19 -8.45 -10.01 5.20
CA PRO A 19 -8.04 -10.13 6.60
C PRO A 19 -7.21 -11.42 6.83
N PRO A 20 -6.22 -11.41 7.76
CA PRO A 20 -5.81 -10.29 8.61
C PRO A 20 -4.78 -9.35 7.94
N TYR A 21 -4.47 -9.53 6.67
CA TYR A 21 -3.39 -8.82 5.97
C TYR A 21 -3.79 -7.39 5.63
N ILE A 22 -4.94 -7.19 4.98
CA ILE A 22 -5.48 -5.86 4.74
C ILE A 22 -7.02 -5.83 4.67
N PHE A 23 -7.61 -4.91 5.42
CA PHE A 23 -9.05 -4.71 5.51
C PHE A 23 -9.39 -3.28 5.94
N LEU A 24 -10.67 -2.93 5.85
CA LEU A 24 -11.19 -1.69 6.43
C LEU A 24 -11.58 -1.94 7.89
N ASP A 25 -11.04 -1.12 8.79
CA ASP A 25 -11.41 -1.11 10.21
C ASP A 25 -12.76 -0.40 10.38
N THR A 26 -13.82 -1.20 10.44
CA THR A 26 -15.20 -0.71 10.57
C THR A 26 -15.55 -0.22 11.98
N SER A 27 -14.65 -0.38 12.96
CA SER A 27 -14.85 0.15 14.32
C SER A 27 -14.62 1.66 14.40
N LYS A 28 -14.02 2.27 13.36
CA LYS A 28 -13.68 3.69 13.30
C LYS A 28 -14.47 4.40 12.19
N PRO A 29 -14.77 5.69 12.35
CA PRO A 29 -15.41 6.47 11.29
C PRO A 29 -14.45 6.68 10.12
N GLY A 30 -15.02 6.69 8.90
CA GLY A 30 -14.28 6.91 7.68
C GLY A 30 -13.59 5.66 7.12
N LYS A 31 -12.74 5.84 6.11
CA LYS A 31 -11.98 4.75 5.49
C LYS A 31 -10.65 4.58 6.23
N VAL A 32 -10.68 3.76 7.28
CA VAL A 32 -9.46 3.38 8.01
C VAL A 32 -8.98 2.03 7.52
N TYR A 33 -7.80 1.99 6.92
CA TYR A 33 -7.15 0.75 6.50
C TYR A 33 -6.38 0.13 7.67
N ALA A 34 -6.50 -1.18 7.84
CA ALA A 34 -5.85 -1.94 8.90
C ALA A 34 -5.37 -3.31 8.40
N GLY A 35 -4.52 -3.95 9.20
CA GLY A 35 -3.96 -5.28 8.93
C GLY A 35 -2.44 -5.29 8.91
N LEU A 36 -1.86 -6.49 8.78
CA LEU A 36 -0.41 -6.71 8.81
C LEU A 36 0.33 -5.92 7.74
N ASP A 37 -0.21 -5.86 6.52
CA ASP A 37 0.41 -5.18 5.39
C ASP A 37 0.45 -3.66 5.62
N ILE A 38 -0.63 -3.09 6.19
CA ILE A 38 -0.71 -1.68 6.57
C ILE A 38 0.29 -1.36 7.68
N MET A 39 0.40 -2.23 8.69
CA MET A 39 1.37 -2.05 9.78
C MET A 39 2.81 -2.05 9.27
N LEU A 40 3.13 -2.95 8.33
CA LEU A 40 4.45 -2.99 7.70
C LEU A 40 4.72 -1.73 6.89
N ALA A 41 3.78 -1.32 6.04
CA ALA A 41 3.90 -0.11 5.23
C ALA A 41 4.07 1.15 6.09
N GLN A 42 3.35 1.24 7.22
CA GLN A 42 3.50 2.34 8.17
C GLN A 42 4.91 2.38 8.77
N LYS A 43 5.46 1.24 9.21
CA LYS A 43 6.84 1.18 9.72
C LYS A 43 7.88 1.61 8.69
N VAL A 44 7.65 1.30 7.41
CA VAL A 44 8.53 1.76 6.32
C VAL A 44 8.42 3.28 6.15
N ALA A 45 7.21 3.82 6.12
CA ALA A 45 6.98 5.27 6.04
C ALA A 45 7.63 6.02 7.22
N ASP A 46 7.46 5.52 8.45
CA ASP A 46 8.06 6.07 9.66
C ASP A 46 9.59 6.08 9.59
N LYS A 47 10.21 4.97 9.15
CA LYS A 47 11.67 4.88 8.97
C LYS A 47 12.19 5.84 7.89
N LEU A 48 11.35 6.18 6.91
CA LEU A 48 11.66 7.15 5.87
C LEU A 48 11.38 8.60 6.28
N GLY A 49 10.68 8.82 7.40
CA GLY A 49 10.27 10.16 7.87
C GLY A 49 9.18 10.80 7.00
N VAL A 50 8.30 9.98 6.39
CA VAL A 50 7.25 10.43 5.46
C VAL A 50 5.87 9.96 5.90
N LYS A 51 4.81 10.55 5.36
CA LYS A 51 3.43 10.08 5.60
C LYS A 51 3.14 8.83 4.77
N LEU A 52 2.33 7.92 5.31
CA LEU A 52 1.76 6.83 4.54
C LEU A 52 0.47 7.29 3.85
N LYS A 53 0.36 7.03 2.55
CA LYS A 53 -0.86 7.24 1.76
C LYS A 53 -1.31 5.93 1.15
N VAL A 54 -2.54 5.53 1.44
CA VAL A 54 -3.12 4.27 0.94
C VAL A 54 -4.02 4.55 -0.26
N GLN A 55 -3.78 3.86 -1.37
CA GLN A 55 -4.67 3.83 -2.53
C GLN A 55 -5.27 2.43 -2.68
N ASP A 56 -6.55 2.31 -2.36
CA ASP A 56 -7.31 1.08 -2.52
C ASP A 56 -7.94 1.01 -3.92
N MET A 57 -7.73 -0.12 -4.60
CA MET A 57 -8.15 -0.34 -5.97
C MET A 57 -8.30 -1.84 -6.25
N VAL A 58 -8.90 -2.19 -7.38
CA VAL A 58 -8.96 -3.58 -7.83
C VAL A 58 -7.56 -4.10 -8.19
N PHE A 59 -7.32 -5.40 -7.98
CA PHE A 59 -6.00 -6.02 -8.14
C PHE A 59 -5.34 -5.79 -9.52
N GLN A 60 -6.13 -5.82 -10.61
CA GLN A 60 -5.60 -5.55 -11.95
C GLN A 60 -5.08 -4.10 -12.10
N ALA A 61 -5.78 -3.14 -11.48
CA ALA A 61 -5.37 -1.75 -11.47
C ALA A 61 -4.14 -1.51 -10.58
N LEU A 62 -3.97 -2.31 -9.53
CA LEU A 62 -2.80 -2.25 -8.64
C LEU A 62 -1.50 -2.54 -9.41
N LEU A 63 -1.47 -3.63 -10.15
CA LEU A 63 -0.27 -4.00 -10.93
C LEU A 63 0.07 -2.93 -11.96
N SER A 64 -0.93 -2.42 -12.68
CA SER A 64 -0.75 -1.33 -13.66
C SER A 64 -0.29 -0.02 -13.00
N SER A 65 -0.78 0.28 -11.79
CA SER A 65 -0.42 1.48 -11.04
C SER A 65 1.02 1.44 -10.55
N LEU A 66 1.50 0.26 -10.16
CA LEU A 66 2.90 0.06 -9.81
C LEU A 66 3.80 0.27 -11.03
N SER A 67 3.49 -0.39 -12.16
CA SER A 67 4.30 -0.27 -13.39
C SER A 67 4.33 1.16 -13.97
N SER A 68 3.31 1.96 -13.71
CA SER A 68 3.23 3.37 -14.15
C SER A 68 3.73 4.37 -13.10
N ASN A 69 4.34 3.91 -12.01
CA ASN A 69 4.84 4.73 -10.89
C ASN A 69 3.77 5.62 -10.22
N LYS A 70 2.48 5.24 -10.30
CA LYS A 70 1.39 5.93 -9.59
C LYS A 70 1.37 5.60 -8.09
N VAL A 71 1.90 4.43 -7.74
CA VAL A 71 2.17 3.99 -6.36
C VAL A 71 3.63 3.56 -6.26
N ASP A 72 4.23 3.73 -5.09
CA ASP A 72 5.63 3.37 -4.84
C ASP A 72 5.78 1.89 -4.44
N LEU A 73 4.72 1.29 -3.90
CA LEU A 73 4.70 -0.09 -3.42
C LEU A 73 3.31 -0.69 -3.60
N ALA A 74 3.24 -1.93 -4.06
CA ALA A 74 2.02 -2.71 -4.07
C ALA A 74 2.02 -3.72 -2.90
N ILE A 75 0.96 -3.71 -2.10
CA ILE A 75 0.77 -4.63 -0.96
C ILE A 75 -0.64 -5.26 -1.03
N GLY A 76 -0.89 -6.35 -0.30
CA GLY A 76 -2.17 -7.08 -0.35
C GLY A 76 -2.05 -8.51 -0.86
N GLY A 77 -1.11 -9.30 -0.32
CA GLY A 77 -0.99 -10.73 -0.64
C GLY A 77 -0.57 -11.04 -2.08
N ILE A 78 0.31 -10.22 -2.66
CA ILE A 78 0.80 -10.42 -4.03
C ILE A 78 1.83 -11.55 -4.04
N ASN A 79 1.43 -12.71 -4.55
CA ASN A 79 2.35 -13.84 -4.72
C ASN A 79 3.37 -13.57 -5.85
N PRO A 80 4.66 -13.87 -5.63
CA PRO A 80 5.66 -13.78 -6.68
C PRO A 80 5.39 -14.85 -7.74
N THR A 81 5.28 -14.42 -8.99
CA THR A 81 5.22 -15.28 -10.18
C THR A 81 6.26 -14.79 -11.18
N ASP A 82 6.64 -15.61 -12.16
CA ASP A 82 7.63 -15.20 -13.18
C ASP A 82 7.18 -13.94 -13.94
N GLU A 83 5.87 -13.80 -14.16
CA GLU A 83 5.24 -12.63 -14.80
C GLU A 83 5.30 -11.35 -13.96
N ARG A 84 5.65 -11.45 -12.67
CA ARG A 84 5.65 -10.34 -11.69
C ARG A 84 7.02 -10.09 -11.07
N ARG A 85 8.09 -10.70 -11.59
CA ARG A 85 9.47 -10.43 -11.20
C ARG A 85 10.06 -9.26 -11.95
#